data_AF-A0A8T1DQ51-F1
#
_entry.id   AF-A0A8T1DQ51-F1
#
_cell.length_a   1.000
_cell.length_b   1.000
_cell.length_c   1.000
_cell.angle_alpha   90.00
_cell.angle_beta   90.00
_cell.angle_gamma   90.00
#
_symmetry.space_group_name_H-M   'P 1'
#
loop_
_entity.id
_entity.type
_entity.pdbx_description
1 polymer ?
#
loop_
_entity_poly.entity_id
_entity_poly.type
_entity_poly.pdbx_seq_one_letter_code
_entity_poly.pdbx_strand_id
1 'polypeptide(L)'
;MSDMFGAQYLVLPTEAEQIVERLEDQTLEQIGRSTQWLEHHHAMEKLNLQAHQSAQRKQDNFVVESLLTFDKFPTVIGNLLSLELWKANVLPLLQCQDKDAASLRLYFAVYHEATLTNLLEVAFFHEHVVESLTDDLLLELVDYCMRKLSWLVGLPRERIAEATSFHKTGSELVQMMKAQSPREELQRQRMEIEFRVAVQTVTILRYVAERLHVLPLSVVSRLLDKHDALLTLVALVENPPWTHKAVVKLPQTKDSENQRPRTEVKWKKFVDQKWVVVEPSDLLALTTTEAQVWLAIYYLLCTKSAREHYEVTQYRKDQLLRIRKYLNELLVDQLPLLADVQRYLDELAIVQVGSSSVLGKNGLVMEAVPYLRDSIVRMFRARYRELAREFDGLSVNFSRGEDLKALAELYQLDGVEELLEGGSPEANDEDEKAGDNNEENDLVDLVPTRVKLEFLNSALKKTNPGKKKLIVELDNNEEPTQSEADIVEFELIVDQESRKTVENRTQRYCRYRLREDEKTESTKVIQSHASVTAHVWFSDAEKSRKHELRLSCDDLQLPEVEQVESSSGMTKLWKQIGSFEESSLVVVQCQLIAEMSEGNNVDGMVSRGYHLGALYLAVPY
;
A
#
# COMPACT_ATOMS: atom_id res chain seq x y z
N MET A 1 27.60 -14.71 -10.92
CA MET A 1 26.80 -13.73 -11.68
C MET A 1 25.47 -13.48 -10.95
N SER A 2 25.53 -13.37 -9.61
CA SER A 2 24.36 -13.35 -8.71
C SER A 2 24.25 -12.05 -7.89
N ASP A 3 25.22 -11.13 -7.99
CA ASP A 3 25.30 -9.96 -7.12
C ASP A 3 25.28 -8.66 -7.94
N MET A 4 24.25 -8.46 -8.77
CA MET A 4 24.07 -7.21 -9.54
C MET A 4 22.69 -6.56 -9.42
N PHE A 5 21.79 -7.08 -8.58
CA PHE A 5 20.52 -6.42 -8.30
C PHE A 5 20.20 -6.53 -6.81
N GLY A 6 20.29 -5.41 -6.08
CA GLY A 6 20.00 -5.31 -4.64
C GLY A 6 18.51 -5.42 -4.29
N ALA A 7 17.76 -6.32 -4.93
CA ALA A 7 16.39 -6.63 -4.58
C ALA A 7 16.29 -8.14 -4.27
N GLN A 8 16.17 -8.47 -2.98
CA GLN A 8 15.94 -9.85 -2.54
C GLN A 8 14.50 -10.24 -2.87
N TYR A 9 14.28 -10.87 -4.03
CA TYR A 9 12.96 -11.38 -4.44
C TYR A 9 12.66 -12.71 -3.74
N LEU A 10 11.41 -12.89 -3.28
CA LEU A 10 10.89 -14.18 -2.82
C LEU A 10 10.75 -15.18 -3.98
N VAL A 11 10.37 -14.65 -5.15
CA VAL A 11 10.22 -15.39 -6.40
C VAL A 11 10.84 -14.56 -7.52
N LEU A 12 11.75 -15.15 -8.29
CA LEU A 12 12.37 -14.45 -9.42
C LEU A 12 11.30 -14.07 -10.46
N PRO A 13 11.43 -12.92 -11.16
CA PRO A 13 10.44 -12.50 -12.16
C PRO A 13 10.11 -13.56 -13.21
N THR A 14 11.13 -14.25 -13.73
CA THR A 14 10.95 -15.32 -14.73
C THR A 14 10.26 -16.56 -14.16
N GLU A 15 10.45 -16.85 -12.87
CA GLU A 15 9.74 -17.94 -12.19
C GLU A 15 8.26 -17.55 -11.99
N ALA A 16 7.99 -16.32 -11.58
CA ALA A 16 6.63 -15.82 -11.41
C ALA A 16 5.84 -15.83 -12.73
N GLU A 17 6.44 -15.40 -13.84
CA GLU A 17 5.84 -15.50 -15.17
C GLU A 17 5.44 -16.93 -15.52
N GLN A 18 6.33 -17.90 -15.30
CA GLN A 18 6.06 -19.31 -15.56
C GLN A 18 4.95 -19.88 -14.67
N ILE A 19 4.90 -19.46 -13.41
CA ILE A 19 3.81 -19.85 -12.50
C ILE A 19 2.49 -19.28 -12.99
N VAL A 20 2.47 -17.99 -13.33
CA VAL A 20 1.27 -17.28 -13.82
C VAL A 20 0.74 -17.91 -15.11
N GLU A 21 1.61 -18.18 -16.08
CA GLU A 21 1.22 -18.78 -17.36
C GLU A 21 0.51 -20.13 -17.18
N ARG A 22 0.97 -20.93 -16.21
CA ARG A 22 0.43 -22.26 -15.87
C ARG A 22 -0.81 -22.23 -14.97
N LEU A 23 -1.32 -21.06 -14.59
CA LEU A 23 -2.54 -20.99 -13.79
C LEU A 23 -3.74 -21.54 -14.59
N GLU A 24 -4.46 -22.46 -13.97
CA GLU A 24 -5.62 -23.16 -14.52
C GLU A 24 -6.84 -23.00 -13.61
N ASP A 25 -8.02 -23.11 -14.22
CA ASP A 25 -9.30 -23.08 -13.51
C ASP A 25 -9.42 -24.28 -12.57
N GLN A 26 -9.74 -24.01 -11.31
CA GLN A 26 -9.94 -24.98 -10.24
C GLN A 26 -11.44 -25.20 -10.03
N THR A 27 -11.94 -26.27 -10.62
CA THR A 27 -13.34 -26.69 -10.45
C THR A 27 -13.60 -27.22 -9.03
N LEU A 28 -14.88 -27.29 -8.64
CA LEU A 28 -15.30 -27.83 -7.34
C LEU A 28 -14.82 -29.27 -7.07
N GLU A 29 -14.47 -30.02 -8.11
CA GLU A 29 -13.99 -31.41 -8.02
C GLU A 29 -12.49 -31.50 -7.70
N GLN A 30 -11.73 -30.43 -7.93
CA GLN A 30 -10.28 -30.40 -7.73
C GLN A 30 -9.89 -29.87 -6.35
N ILE A 31 -10.70 -28.97 -5.79
CA ILE A 31 -10.42 -28.27 -4.53
C ILE A 31 -10.09 -29.25 -3.39
N GLY A 32 -8.85 -29.15 -2.89
CA GLY A 32 -8.35 -29.89 -1.73
C GLY A 32 -8.19 -31.41 -1.92
N ARG A 33 -8.39 -31.94 -3.13
CA ARG A 33 -8.48 -33.40 -3.37
C ARG A 33 -7.18 -34.06 -3.78
N SER A 34 -6.30 -33.36 -4.48
CA SER A 34 -5.05 -33.90 -5.02
C SER A 34 -3.82 -33.17 -4.49
N THR A 35 -2.65 -33.78 -4.67
CA THR A 35 -1.35 -33.11 -4.46
C THR A 35 -1.15 -31.97 -5.46
N GLN A 36 -1.61 -32.14 -6.69
CA GLN A 36 -1.60 -31.08 -7.71
C GLN A 36 -2.35 -29.83 -7.25
N TRP A 37 -3.48 -29.97 -6.56
CA TRP A 37 -4.19 -28.81 -6.00
C TRP A 37 -3.38 -28.12 -4.89
N LEU A 38 -2.64 -28.87 -4.06
CA LEU A 38 -1.73 -28.27 -3.07
C LEU A 38 -0.59 -27.51 -3.74
N GLU A 39 0.00 -28.07 -4.79
CA GLU A 39 1.03 -27.40 -5.58
C GLU A 39 0.49 -26.09 -6.17
N HIS A 40 -0.74 -26.10 -6.69
CA HIS A 40 -1.43 -24.90 -7.14
C HIS A 40 -1.65 -23.88 -6.00
N HIS A 41 -2.10 -24.33 -4.82
CA HIS A 41 -2.27 -23.48 -3.65
C HIS A 41 -0.96 -22.80 -3.24
N HIS A 42 0.14 -23.55 -3.12
CA HIS A 42 1.45 -23.00 -2.78
C HIS A 42 1.98 -22.06 -3.86
N ALA A 43 1.80 -22.41 -5.14
CA ALA A 43 2.17 -21.54 -6.24
C ALA A 43 1.44 -20.20 -6.17
N MET A 44 0.14 -20.22 -5.86
CA MET A 44 -0.62 -18.98 -5.66
C MET A 44 -0.18 -18.21 -4.43
N GLU A 45 0.16 -18.89 -3.34
CA GLU A 45 0.62 -18.23 -2.12
C GLU A 45 1.98 -17.55 -2.33
N LYS A 46 2.90 -18.19 -3.06
CA LYS A 46 4.17 -17.59 -3.49
C LYS A 46 3.95 -16.32 -4.30
N LEU A 47 3.07 -16.36 -5.31
CA LEU A 47 2.73 -15.17 -6.11
C LEU A 47 2.14 -14.06 -5.24
N ASN A 48 1.25 -14.41 -4.31
CA ASN A 48 0.64 -13.45 -3.38
C ASN A 48 1.69 -12.79 -2.47
N LEU A 49 2.58 -13.57 -1.86
CA LEU A 49 3.66 -13.05 -1.01
C LEU A 49 4.59 -12.12 -1.80
N GLN A 50 5.00 -12.53 -3.00
CA GLN A 50 5.84 -11.69 -3.86
C GLN A 50 5.12 -10.38 -4.26
N ALA A 51 3.84 -10.44 -4.63
CA ALA A 51 3.07 -9.24 -4.99
C ALA A 51 2.98 -8.25 -3.81
N HIS A 52 2.79 -8.74 -2.59
CA HIS A 52 2.80 -7.91 -1.39
C HIS A 52 4.20 -7.32 -1.10
N GLN A 53 5.26 -8.10 -1.27
CA GLN A 53 6.63 -7.61 -1.09
C GLN A 53 6.95 -6.47 -2.06
N SER A 54 6.59 -6.63 -3.34
CA SER A 54 6.74 -5.58 -4.36
C SER A 54 6.00 -4.31 -3.95
N ALA A 55 4.76 -4.44 -3.45
CA ALA A 55 3.98 -3.30 -2.97
C ALA A 55 4.61 -2.62 -1.73
N GLN A 56 5.05 -3.40 -0.73
CA GLN A 56 5.68 -2.88 0.50
C GLN A 56 6.97 -2.12 0.19
N ARG A 57 7.77 -2.62 -0.76
CA ARG A 57 9.02 -2.00 -1.22
C ARG A 57 8.80 -0.90 -2.26
N LYS A 58 7.54 -0.61 -2.63
CA LYS A 58 7.16 0.38 -3.67
C LYS A 58 7.88 0.13 -5.01
N GLN A 59 8.05 -1.14 -5.36
CA GLN A 59 8.64 -1.58 -6.62
C GLN A 59 7.55 -1.95 -7.63
N ASP A 60 7.94 -2.06 -8.90
CA ASP A 60 7.05 -2.54 -9.95
C ASP A 60 6.53 -3.95 -9.64
N ASN A 61 5.22 -4.13 -9.74
CA ASN A 61 4.56 -5.38 -9.37
C ASN A 61 4.50 -6.33 -10.57
N PHE A 62 5.64 -6.98 -10.87
CA PHE A 62 5.75 -7.88 -12.02
C PHE A 62 4.80 -9.08 -11.96
N VAL A 63 4.34 -9.49 -10.77
CA VAL A 63 3.30 -10.53 -10.61
C VAL A 63 1.97 -10.04 -11.19
N VAL A 64 1.57 -8.81 -10.83
CA VAL A 64 0.34 -8.18 -11.34
C VAL A 64 0.44 -7.95 -12.86
N GLU A 65 1.57 -7.47 -13.34
CA GLU A 65 1.81 -7.28 -14.79
C GLU A 65 1.77 -8.61 -15.55
N SER A 66 2.29 -9.70 -14.96
CA SER A 66 2.21 -11.03 -15.55
C SER A 66 0.76 -11.51 -15.62
N LEU A 67 -0.04 -11.32 -14.56
CA LEU A 67 -1.46 -11.70 -14.54
C LEU A 67 -2.26 -10.96 -15.60
N LEU A 68 -1.94 -9.69 -15.86
CA LEU A 68 -2.53 -8.90 -16.94
C LEU A 68 -2.08 -9.42 -18.30
N THR A 69 -0.77 -9.58 -18.50
CA THR A 69 -0.17 -9.96 -19.79
C THR A 69 -0.66 -11.33 -20.28
N PHE A 70 -0.83 -12.28 -19.36
CA PHE A 70 -1.30 -13.63 -19.67
C PHE A 70 -2.83 -13.82 -19.53
N ASP A 71 -3.59 -12.74 -19.31
CA ASP A 71 -5.04 -12.74 -19.13
C ASP A 71 -5.54 -13.77 -18.08
N LYS A 72 -4.94 -13.72 -16.89
CA LYS A 72 -5.22 -14.69 -15.80
C LYS A 72 -6.19 -14.22 -14.73
N PHE A 73 -6.61 -12.95 -14.74
CA PHE A 73 -7.68 -12.47 -13.87
C PHE A 73 -9.01 -13.25 -14.00
N PRO A 74 -9.47 -13.65 -15.20
CA PRO A 74 -10.66 -14.50 -15.33
C PRO A 74 -10.52 -15.81 -14.53
N THR A 75 -9.36 -16.46 -14.60
CA THR A 75 -9.05 -17.69 -13.87
C THR A 75 -8.99 -17.45 -12.36
N VAL A 76 -8.30 -16.39 -11.90
CA VAL A 76 -8.21 -16.05 -10.47
C VAL A 76 -9.61 -15.79 -9.87
N ILE A 77 -10.46 -15.02 -10.57
CA ILE A 77 -11.83 -14.73 -10.15
C ILE A 77 -12.70 -15.99 -10.23
N GLY A 78 -12.57 -16.81 -11.28
CA GLY A 78 -13.28 -18.07 -11.42
C GLY A 78 -12.96 -19.06 -10.29
N ASN A 79 -11.68 -19.14 -9.89
CA ASN A 79 -11.22 -19.96 -8.77
C ASN A 79 -11.76 -19.44 -7.44
N LEU A 80 -11.79 -18.11 -7.26
CA LEU A 80 -12.37 -17.47 -6.07
C LEU A 80 -13.85 -17.82 -5.92
N LEU A 81 -14.65 -17.70 -6.98
CA LEU A 81 -16.08 -18.02 -6.98
C LEU A 81 -16.34 -19.52 -6.79
N SER A 82 -15.52 -20.37 -7.41
CA SER A 82 -15.57 -21.83 -7.22
C SER A 82 -15.32 -22.19 -5.76
N LEU A 83 -14.34 -21.55 -5.13
CA LEU A 83 -14.02 -21.77 -3.73
C LEU A 83 -15.10 -21.25 -2.78
N GLU A 84 -15.67 -20.05 -3.04
CA GLU A 84 -16.83 -19.52 -2.31
C GLU A 84 -17.97 -20.54 -2.29
N LEU A 85 -18.30 -21.11 -3.46
CA LEU A 85 -19.36 -22.11 -3.61
C LEU A 85 -19.02 -23.44 -2.94
N TRP A 86 -17.76 -23.90 -3.04
CA TRP A 86 -17.29 -25.12 -2.39
C TRP A 86 -17.39 -25.00 -0.87
N LYS A 87 -16.91 -23.89 -0.28
CA LYS A 87 -17.02 -23.63 1.16
C LYS A 87 -18.47 -23.54 1.64
N ALA A 88 -19.36 -22.99 0.82
CA ALA A 88 -20.77 -22.85 1.18
C ALA A 88 -21.55 -24.19 1.09
N ASN A 89 -21.25 -25.04 0.10
CA ASN A 89 -22.13 -26.16 -0.26
C ASN A 89 -21.50 -27.55 -0.10
N VAL A 90 -20.17 -27.69 -0.21
CA VAL A 90 -19.47 -28.97 -0.12
C VAL A 90 -18.84 -29.14 1.26
N LEU A 91 -18.07 -28.15 1.73
CA LEU A 91 -17.39 -28.19 3.02
C LEU A 91 -18.31 -28.61 4.19
N PRO A 92 -19.54 -28.07 4.35
CA PRO A 92 -20.41 -28.45 5.47
C PRO A 92 -20.87 -29.92 5.46
N LEU A 93 -20.78 -30.60 4.31
CA LEU A 93 -21.21 -31.98 4.13
C LEU A 93 -20.11 -33.01 4.44
N LEU A 94 -18.84 -32.57 4.51
CA LEU A 94 -17.68 -33.44 4.73
C LEU A 94 -17.68 -34.04 6.13
N GLN A 95 -17.48 -35.36 6.21
CA GLN A 95 -17.32 -36.07 7.48
C GLN A 95 -15.86 -36.05 7.97
N CYS A 96 -14.90 -35.82 7.09
CA CYS A 96 -13.48 -35.74 7.44
C CYS A 96 -13.12 -34.51 8.29
N GLN A 97 -14.05 -33.56 8.50
CA GLN A 97 -13.87 -32.40 9.39
C GLN A 97 -13.53 -32.81 10.84
N ASP A 98 -13.96 -34.00 11.25
CA ASP A 98 -13.72 -34.54 12.58
C ASP A 98 -12.36 -35.27 12.70
N LYS A 99 -11.62 -35.44 11.60
CA LYS A 99 -10.35 -36.18 11.55
C LYS A 99 -9.14 -35.24 11.59
N ASP A 100 -8.22 -35.47 12.53
CA ASP A 100 -6.97 -34.71 12.62
C ASP A 100 -6.12 -34.81 11.34
N ALA A 101 -6.14 -35.97 10.67
CA ALA A 101 -5.39 -36.20 9.43
C ALA A 101 -5.80 -35.26 8.27
N ALA A 102 -7.05 -34.81 8.23
CA ALA A 102 -7.57 -33.92 7.18
C ALA A 102 -7.58 -32.44 7.59
N SER A 103 -7.23 -32.11 8.83
CA SER A 103 -7.35 -30.76 9.40
C SER A 103 -6.58 -29.70 8.60
N LEU A 104 -5.30 -29.93 8.34
CA LEU A 104 -4.45 -29.01 7.56
C LEU A 104 -4.91 -28.90 6.11
N ARG A 105 -5.29 -30.01 5.48
CA ARG A 105 -5.84 -29.99 4.11
C ARG A 105 -7.07 -29.11 3.98
N LEU A 106 -7.99 -29.21 4.93
CA LEU A 106 -9.20 -28.39 4.98
C LEU A 106 -8.87 -26.93 5.30
N TYR A 107 -7.88 -26.69 6.18
CA TYR A 107 -7.39 -25.34 6.45
C TYR A 107 -6.84 -24.68 5.18
N PHE A 108 -5.97 -25.34 4.41
CA PHE A 108 -5.44 -24.80 3.14
C PHE A 108 -6.56 -24.49 2.15
N ALA A 109 -7.54 -25.39 2.00
CA ALA A 109 -8.71 -25.15 1.16
C ALA A 109 -9.47 -23.89 1.58
N VAL A 110 -9.71 -23.70 2.88
CA VAL A 110 -10.41 -22.51 3.37
C VAL A 110 -9.55 -21.24 3.24
N TYR A 111 -8.27 -21.34 3.54
CA TYR A 111 -7.31 -20.23 3.52
C TYR A 111 -7.00 -19.74 2.10
N HIS A 112 -7.10 -20.62 1.09
CA HIS A 112 -6.87 -20.24 -0.30
C HIS A 112 -7.77 -19.09 -0.78
N GLU A 113 -8.95 -18.90 -0.18
CA GLU A 113 -9.80 -17.75 -0.50
C GLU A 113 -9.14 -16.43 -0.08
N ALA A 114 -8.47 -16.40 1.07
CA ALA A 114 -7.68 -15.26 1.49
C ALA A 114 -6.51 -15.04 0.53
N THR A 115 -5.78 -16.07 0.14
CA THR A 115 -4.69 -15.95 -0.85
C THR A 115 -5.16 -15.29 -2.16
N LEU A 116 -6.29 -15.73 -2.72
CA LEU A 116 -6.84 -15.17 -3.95
C LEU A 116 -7.37 -13.74 -3.74
N THR A 117 -8.05 -13.48 -2.62
CA THR A 117 -8.59 -12.14 -2.31
C THR A 117 -7.48 -11.12 -2.06
N ASN A 118 -6.42 -11.51 -1.34
CA ASN A 118 -5.24 -10.68 -1.08
C ASN A 118 -4.54 -10.29 -2.39
N LEU A 119 -4.32 -11.25 -3.28
CA LEU A 119 -3.69 -10.97 -4.56
C LEU A 119 -4.53 -10.02 -5.41
N LEU A 120 -5.86 -10.18 -5.41
CA LEU A 120 -6.78 -9.27 -6.08
C LEU A 120 -6.75 -7.87 -5.43
N GLU A 121 -6.67 -7.77 -4.10
CA GLU A 121 -6.54 -6.49 -3.40
C GLU A 121 -5.27 -5.74 -3.83
N VAL A 122 -4.13 -6.44 -3.90
CA VAL A 122 -2.86 -5.85 -4.38
C VAL A 122 -2.94 -5.48 -5.85
N ALA A 123 -3.53 -6.33 -6.69
CA ALA A 123 -3.68 -6.04 -8.12
C ALA A 123 -4.58 -4.81 -8.35
N PHE A 124 -5.70 -4.70 -7.64
CA PHE A 124 -6.69 -3.63 -7.84
C PHE A 124 -6.24 -2.28 -7.31
N PHE A 125 -5.17 -2.24 -6.50
CA PHE A 125 -4.48 -0.99 -6.19
C PHE A 125 -3.95 -0.31 -7.47
N HIS A 126 -3.61 -1.09 -8.49
CA HIS A 126 -3.18 -0.58 -9.77
C HIS A 126 -4.38 -0.23 -10.66
N GLU A 127 -4.53 1.05 -10.93
CA GLU A 127 -5.62 1.64 -11.70
C GLU A 127 -5.90 0.94 -13.05
N HIS A 128 -4.85 0.63 -13.80
CA HIS A 128 -4.96 -0.01 -15.11
C HIS A 128 -5.50 -1.44 -15.04
N VAL A 129 -5.36 -2.14 -13.90
CA VAL A 129 -5.96 -3.46 -13.72
C VAL A 129 -7.48 -3.34 -13.77
N VAL A 130 -8.05 -2.46 -12.96
CA VAL A 130 -9.52 -2.26 -12.88
C VAL A 130 -10.10 -1.86 -14.24
N GLU A 131 -9.38 -1.02 -14.99
CA GLU A 131 -9.80 -0.60 -16.34
C GLU A 131 -9.70 -1.69 -17.41
N SER A 132 -8.78 -2.65 -17.24
CA SER A 132 -8.54 -3.71 -18.22
C SER A 132 -9.48 -4.91 -18.05
N LEU A 133 -10.13 -5.05 -16.89
CA LEU A 133 -11.09 -6.13 -16.66
C LEU A 133 -12.32 -5.98 -17.54
N THR A 134 -12.84 -7.12 -18.00
CA THR A 134 -14.13 -7.15 -18.70
C THR A 134 -15.28 -6.84 -17.74
N ASP A 135 -16.31 -6.17 -18.26
CA ASP A 135 -17.51 -5.77 -17.51
C ASP A 135 -18.11 -6.95 -16.72
N ASP A 136 -18.18 -8.12 -17.34
CA ASP A 136 -18.77 -9.31 -16.72
C ASP A 136 -17.96 -9.82 -15.52
N LEU A 137 -16.63 -9.79 -15.60
CA LEU A 137 -15.76 -10.19 -14.49
C LEU A 137 -15.84 -9.18 -13.34
N LEU A 138 -15.88 -7.89 -13.67
CA LEU A 138 -16.02 -6.86 -12.66
C LEU A 138 -17.36 -6.96 -11.93
N LEU A 139 -18.44 -7.30 -12.63
CA LEU A 139 -19.75 -7.59 -12.03
C LEU A 139 -19.69 -8.76 -11.05
N GLU A 140 -19.03 -9.87 -11.41
CA GLU A 140 -18.86 -11.03 -10.52
C GLU A 140 -18.08 -10.68 -9.25
N LEU A 141 -17.03 -9.86 -9.39
CA LEU A 141 -16.22 -9.43 -8.25
C LEU A 141 -16.97 -8.46 -7.33
N VAL A 142 -17.71 -7.50 -7.90
CA VAL A 142 -18.62 -6.62 -7.13
C VAL A 142 -19.63 -7.45 -6.36
N ASP A 143 -20.24 -8.43 -7.02
CA ASP A 143 -21.18 -9.36 -6.42
C ASP A 143 -20.58 -10.18 -5.28
N TYR A 144 -19.34 -10.66 -5.47
CA TYR A 144 -18.58 -11.35 -4.42
C TYR A 144 -18.32 -10.44 -3.23
N CYS A 145 -17.80 -9.22 -3.46
CA CYS A 145 -17.55 -8.25 -2.40
C CYS A 145 -18.84 -7.94 -1.62
N MET A 146 -19.94 -7.67 -2.31
CA MET A 146 -21.21 -7.35 -1.67
C MET A 146 -21.79 -8.51 -0.86
N ARG A 147 -21.58 -9.78 -1.27
CA ARG A 147 -21.94 -10.94 -0.42
C ARG A 147 -21.10 -11.00 0.85
N LYS A 148 -19.80 -10.76 0.76
CA LYS A 148 -18.89 -10.74 1.92
C LYS A 148 -19.22 -9.60 2.88
N LEU A 149 -19.48 -8.40 2.36
CA LEU A 149 -19.89 -7.25 3.17
C LEU A 149 -21.27 -7.46 3.80
N SER A 150 -22.23 -8.06 3.08
CA SER A 150 -23.53 -8.40 3.63
C SER A 150 -23.42 -9.39 4.79
N TRP A 151 -22.54 -10.39 4.66
CA TRP A 151 -22.23 -11.32 5.75
C TRP A 151 -21.60 -10.61 6.94
N LEU A 152 -20.65 -9.70 6.70
CA LEU A 152 -19.95 -8.94 7.73
C LEU A 152 -20.89 -8.00 8.51
N VAL A 153 -21.75 -7.26 7.82
CA VAL A 153 -22.77 -6.39 8.42
C VAL A 153 -23.80 -7.21 9.21
N GLY A 154 -24.15 -8.40 8.72
CA GLY A 154 -25.08 -9.32 9.38
C GLY A 154 -24.52 -10.04 10.62
N LEU A 155 -23.23 -9.88 10.92
CA LEU A 155 -22.55 -10.62 11.98
C LEU A 155 -22.34 -9.75 13.24
N PRO A 156 -22.97 -10.07 14.37
CA PRO A 156 -22.77 -9.34 15.62
C PRO A 156 -21.33 -9.43 16.12
N ARG A 157 -20.81 -8.33 16.70
CA ARG A 157 -19.42 -8.26 17.20
C ARG A 157 -19.17 -9.25 18.33
N GLU A 158 -20.17 -9.48 19.17
CA GLU A 158 -20.10 -10.44 20.28
C GLU A 158 -19.85 -11.86 19.74
N ARG A 159 -20.50 -12.21 18.62
CA ARG A 159 -20.32 -13.51 17.98
C ARG A 159 -18.92 -13.67 17.39
N ILE A 160 -18.34 -12.59 16.85
CA ILE A 160 -16.94 -12.58 16.41
C ILE A 160 -16.02 -12.85 17.61
N ALA A 161 -16.22 -12.13 18.71
CA ALA A 161 -15.41 -12.29 19.92
C ALA A 161 -15.49 -13.69 20.53
N GLU A 162 -16.68 -14.30 20.55
CA GLU A 162 -16.91 -15.64 21.09
C GLU A 162 -16.33 -16.74 20.21
N ALA A 163 -16.61 -16.67 18.90
CA ALA A 163 -16.30 -17.74 17.95
C ALA A 163 -14.83 -17.75 17.47
N THR A 164 -14.10 -16.63 17.63
CA THR A 164 -12.71 -16.50 17.18
C THR A 164 -11.70 -16.54 18.33
N SER A 165 -10.41 -16.57 18.02
CA SER A 165 -9.32 -16.39 18.98
C SER A 165 -8.89 -14.93 19.16
N PHE A 166 -9.39 -14.00 18.33
CA PHE A 166 -8.92 -12.61 18.25
C PHE A 166 -8.83 -11.85 19.57
N HIS A 167 -9.68 -12.20 20.53
CA HIS A 167 -9.79 -11.50 21.81
C HIS A 167 -9.52 -12.38 23.03
N LYS A 168 -9.05 -13.62 22.81
CA LYS A 168 -8.71 -14.55 23.88
C LYS A 168 -7.29 -14.27 24.39
N THR A 169 -7.12 -14.35 25.70
CA THR A 169 -5.81 -14.27 26.35
C THR A 169 -4.99 -15.54 26.08
N GLY A 170 -3.67 -15.50 26.25
CA GLY A 170 -2.82 -16.68 26.04
C GLY A 170 -3.27 -17.90 26.87
N SER A 171 -3.72 -17.69 28.10
CA SER A 171 -4.26 -18.77 28.94
C SER A 171 -5.57 -19.35 28.39
N GLU A 172 -6.49 -18.50 27.96
CA GLU A 172 -7.75 -18.91 27.33
C GLU A 172 -7.51 -19.62 25.99
N LEU A 173 -6.53 -19.18 25.22
CA LEU A 173 -6.14 -19.81 23.95
C LEU A 173 -5.63 -21.23 24.19
N VAL A 174 -4.73 -21.41 25.17
CA VAL A 174 -4.21 -22.73 25.54
C VAL A 174 -5.34 -23.65 26.04
N GLN A 175 -6.28 -23.13 26.84
CA GLN A 175 -7.43 -23.90 27.28
C GLN A 175 -8.33 -24.30 26.11
N MET A 176 -8.59 -23.36 25.21
CA MET A 176 -9.40 -23.57 24.01
C MET A 176 -8.77 -24.63 23.10
N MET A 177 -7.48 -24.53 22.79
CA MET A 177 -6.76 -25.49 21.94
C MET A 177 -6.73 -26.91 22.54
N LYS A 178 -6.74 -27.04 23.88
CA LYS A 178 -6.79 -28.35 24.55
C LYS A 178 -8.19 -28.97 24.55
N ALA A 179 -9.24 -28.14 24.54
CA ALA A 179 -10.62 -28.59 24.66
C ALA A 179 -11.31 -28.79 23.30
N GLN A 180 -10.84 -28.12 22.25
CA GLN A 180 -11.51 -28.10 20.95
C GLN A 180 -11.29 -29.38 20.14
N SER A 181 -12.37 -29.82 19.49
CA SER A 181 -12.31 -30.84 18.45
C SER A 181 -11.74 -30.27 17.13
N PRO A 182 -11.19 -31.10 16.23
CA PRO A 182 -10.71 -30.66 14.91
C PRO A 182 -11.75 -29.88 14.11
N ARG A 183 -13.02 -30.26 14.25
CA ARG A 183 -14.15 -29.61 13.59
C ARG A 183 -14.44 -28.21 14.14
N GLU A 184 -14.38 -28.05 15.46
CA GLU A 184 -14.55 -26.74 16.10
C GLU A 184 -13.40 -25.79 15.77
N GLU A 185 -12.17 -26.33 15.73
CA GLU A 185 -10.99 -25.59 15.30
C GLU A 185 -11.11 -25.12 13.84
N LEU A 186 -11.51 -26.01 12.92
CA LEU A 186 -11.75 -25.64 11.52
C LEU A 186 -12.85 -24.58 11.39
N GLN A 187 -13.94 -24.70 12.15
CA GLN A 187 -15.02 -23.72 12.12
C GLN A 187 -14.57 -22.36 12.65
N ARG A 188 -13.72 -22.33 13.68
CA ARG A 188 -13.07 -21.11 14.18
C ARG A 188 -12.17 -20.49 13.12
N GLN A 189 -11.24 -21.25 12.55
CA GLN A 189 -10.33 -20.79 11.51
C GLN A 189 -11.10 -20.23 10.31
N ARG A 190 -12.15 -20.92 9.88
CA ARG A 190 -13.04 -20.45 8.82
C ARG A 190 -13.68 -19.11 9.19
N MET A 191 -14.17 -18.94 10.41
CA MET A 191 -14.75 -17.68 10.88
C MET A 191 -13.75 -16.52 10.81
N GLU A 192 -12.51 -16.77 11.25
CA GLU A 192 -11.42 -15.79 11.26
C GLU A 192 -10.98 -15.41 9.86
N ILE A 193 -10.83 -16.39 8.96
CA ILE A 193 -10.50 -16.19 7.55
C ILE A 193 -11.62 -15.43 6.84
N GLU A 194 -12.88 -15.80 7.07
CA GLU A 194 -14.02 -15.13 6.45
C GLU A 194 -14.12 -13.65 6.89
N PHE A 195 -13.84 -13.37 8.17
CA PHE A 195 -13.75 -11.99 8.67
C PHE A 195 -12.64 -11.20 7.97
N ARG A 196 -11.44 -11.76 7.88
CA ARG A 196 -10.28 -11.17 7.20
C ARG A 196 -10.58 -10.84 5.74
N VAL A 197 -11.10 -11.82 5.00
CA VAL A 197 -11.51 -11.68 3.60
C VAL A 197 -12.57 -10.60 3.45
N ALA A 198 -13.60 -10.61 4.30
CA ALA A 198 -14.68 -9.63 4.20
C ALA A 198 -14.20 -8.19 4.45
N VAL A 199 -13.28 -7.98 5.39
CA VAL A 199 -12.66 -6.66 5.60
C VAL A 199 -11.88 -6.22 4.35
N GLN A 200 -11.11 -7.11 3.73
CA GLN A 200 -10.37 -6.78 2.49
C GLN A 200 -11.27 -6.47 1.30
N THR A 201 -12.45 -7.10 1.22
CA THR A 201 -13.42 -6.76 0.16
C THR A 201 -13.90 -5.31 0.24
N VAL A 202 -13.79 -4.63 1.39
CA VAL A 202 -14.01 -3.18 1.49
C VAL A 202 -13.00 -2.43 0.64
N THR A 203 -11.71 -2.78 0.72
CA THR A 203 -10.63 -2.17 -0.06
C THR A 203 -10.84 -2.40 -1.56
N ILE A 204 -11.13 -3.65 -1.95
CA ILE A 204 -11.41 -3.99 -3.36
C ILE A 204 -12.60 -3.17 -3.88
N LEU A 205 -13.70 -3.10 -3.11
CA LEU A 205 -14.86 -2.31 -3.49
C LEU A 205 -14.55 -0.81 -3.59
N ARG A 206 -13.65 -0.29 -2.73
CA ARG A 206 -13.17 1.10 -2.80
C ARG A 206 -12.42 1.34 -4.11
N TYR A 207 -11.52 0.45 -4.53
CA TYR A 207 -10.79 0.60 -5.80
C TYR A 207 -11.74 0.61 -7.00
N VAL A 208 -12.78 -0.23 -6.98
CA VAL A 208 -13.83 -0.19 -8.01
C VAL A 208 -14.60 1.13 -7.97
N ALA A 209 -14.97 1.62 -6.79
CA ALA A 209 -15.68 2.88 -6.62
C ALA A 209 -14.86 4.10 -7.07
N GLU A 210 -13.55 4.08 -6.85
CA GLU A 210 -12.61 5.12 -7.31
C GLU A 210 -12.64 5.29 -8.83
N ARG A 211 -12.79 4.18 -9.56
CA ARG A 211 -12.87 4.17 -11.03
C ARG A 211 -14.27 4.31 -11.60
N LEU A 212 -15.30 4.57 -10.79
CA LEU A 212 -16.71 4.65 -11.21
C LEU A 212 -17.00 5.56 -12.42
N HIS A 213 -16.14 6.54 -12.69
CA HIS A 213 -16.28 7.49 -13.80
C HIS A 213 -15.89 6.92 -15.18
N VAL A 214 -15.08 5.85 -15.23
CA VAL A 214 -14.72 5.13 -16.46
C VAL A 214 -15.45 3.80 -16.61
N LEU A 215 -16.12 3.33 -15.55
CA LEU A 215 -16.79 2.04 -15.55
C LEU A 215 -18.09 2.05 -16.37
N PRO A 216 -18.47 0.89 -16.93
CA PRO A 216 -19.72 0.75 -17.68
C PRO A 216 -20.94 0.92 -16.77
N LEU A 217 -22.04 1.40 -17.36
CA LEU A 217 -23.30 1.63 -16.64
C LEU A 217 -23.83 0.36 -15.95
N SER A 218 -23.58 -0.82 -16.51
CA SER A 218 -23.97 -2.11 -15.91
C SER A 218 -23.35 -2.28 -14.53
N VAL A 219 -22.06 -1.99 -14.38
CA VAL A 219 -21.32 -2.07 -13.11
C VAL A 219 -21.76 -0.99 -12.14
N VAL A 220 -21.93 0.25 -12.63
CA VAL A 220 -22.40 1.39 -11.82
C VAL A 220 -23.78 1.10 -11.23
N SER A 221 -24.74 0.66 -12.04
CA SER A 221 -26.09 0.32 -11.57
C SER A 221 -26.09 -0.91 -10.66
N ARG A 222 -25.20 -1.90 -10.92
CA ARG A 222 -25.03 -3.05 -10.01
C ARG A 222 -24.62 -2.61 -8.61
N LEU A 223 -23.67 -1.69 -8.53
CA LEU A 223 -23.11 -1.21 -7.27
C LEU A 223 -24.08 -0.28 -6.52
N LEU A 224 -24.70 0.66 -7.22
CA LEU A 224 -25.53 1.72 -6.64
C LEU A 224 -26.99 1.34 -6.47
N ASP A 225 -27.59 0.63 -7.43
CA ASP A 225 -29.02 0.34 -7.42
C ASP A 225 -29.31 -1.06 -6.88
N LYS A 226 -28.66 -2.09 -7.42
CA LYS A 226 -28.96 -3.47 -7.03
C LYS A 226 -28.49 -3.79 -5.61
N HIS A 227 -27.21 -3.52 -5.33
CA HIS A 227 -26.62 -3.84 -4.02
C HIS A 227 -26.72 -2.71 -3.01
N ASP A 228 -26.95 -1.47 -3.48
CA ASP A 228 -26.93 -0.26 -2.65
C ASP A 228 -25.69 -0.23 -1.75
N ALA A 229 -24.51 -0.29 -2.38
CA ALA A 229 -23.23 -0.36 -1.69
C ALA A 229 -23.04 0.80 -0.70
N LEU A 230 -23.56 1.99 -1.02
CA LEU A 230 -23.58 3.14 -0.12
C LEU A 230 -24.23 2.83 1.23
N LEU A 231 -25.43 2.22 1.23
CA LEU A 231 -26.11 1.90 2.49
C LEU A 231 -25.42 0.77 3.26
N THR A 232 -24.75 -0.15 2.56
CA THR A 232 -23.90 -1.16 3.21
C THR A 232 -22.70 -0.51 3.91
N LEU A 233 -22.04 0.45 3.26
CA LEU A 233 -20.93 1.21 3.85
C LEU A 233 -21.40 2.09 5.03
N VAL A 234 -22.59 2.69 4.94
CA VAL A 234 -23.24 3.40 6.06
C VAL A 234 -23.38 2.50 7.28
N ALA A 235 -23.86 1.26 7.08
CA ALA A 235 -24.01 0.30 8.18
C ALA A 235 -22.67 -0.06 8.82
N LEU A 236 -21.60 -0.16 8.02
CA LEU A 236 -20.23 -0.40 8.51
C LEU A 236 -19.67 0.80 9.29
N VAL A 237 -19.93 2.04 8.87
CA VAL A 237 -19.54 3.24 9.64
C VAL A 237 -20.25 3.29 10.99
N GLU A 238 -21.53 2.95 11.03
CA GLU A 238 -22.29 2.97 12.28
C GLU A 238 -21.87 1.86 13.24
N ASN A 239 -21.59 0.68 12.69
CA ASN A 239 -21.24 -0.51 13.44
C ASN A 239 -19.92 -1.14 12.95
N PRO A 240 -18.76 -0.47 13.13
CA PRO A 240 -17.49 -0.97 12.63
C PRO A 240 -17.12 -2.33 13.23
N PRO A 241 -17.08 -3.41 12.43
CA PRO A 241 -16.81 -4.77 12.93
C PRO A 241 -15.34 -4.96 13.32
N TRP A 242 -14.46 -4.04 12.89
CA TRP A 242 -13.03 -3.96 13.21
C TRP A 242 -12.71 -3.16 14.48
N THR A 243 -13.70 -2.81 15.30
CA THR A 243 -13.48 -2.16 16.60
C THR A 243 -14.07 -3.00 17.73
N HIS A 244 -13.25 -3.35 18.71
CA HIS A 244 -13.65 -4.18 19.83
C HIS A 244 -13.26 -3.56 21.17
N LYS A 245 -14.19 -3.61 22.14
CA LYS A 245 -13.98 -3.15 23.51
C LYS A 245 -13.78 -4.38 24.41
N ALA A 246 -12.56 -4.60 24.88
CA ALA A 246 -12.23 -5.67 25.82
C ALA A 246 -12.31 -5.15 27.27
N VAL A 247 -12.97 -5.90 28.15
CA VAL A 247 -12.96 -5.64 29.60
C VAL A 247 -12.02 -6.65 30.25
N VAL A 248 -10.86 -6.18 30.70
CA VAL A 248 -9.83 -7.00 31.33
C VAL A 248 -9.96 -6.90 32.85
N LYS A 249 -10.02 -8.04 33.54
CA LYS A 249 -9.98 -8.08 35.01
C LYS A 249 -8.51 -8.05 35.45
N LEU A 250 -8.11 -7.04 36.22
CA LEU A 250 -6.75 -6.99 36.76
C LEU A 250 -6.55 -8.11 37.80
N PRO A 251 -5.37 -8.75 37.84
CA PRO A 251 -5.05 -9.72 38.87
C PRO A 251 -5.11 -9.03 40.25
N GLN A 252 -5.73 -9.72 41.22
CA GLN A 252 -5.79 -9.22 42.59
C GLN A 252 -4.38 -9.21 43.19
N THR A 253 -3.90 -8.03 43.58
CA THR A 253 -2.71 -7.91 44.42
C THR A 253 -3.05 -8.39 45.84
N LYS A 254 -2.11 -9.12 46.46
CA LYS A 254 -2.29 -9.74 47.80
C LYS A 254 -2.69 -8.74 48.90
N ASP A 255 -2.43 -7.45 48.70
CA ASP A 255 -2.76 -6.37 49.64
C ASP A 255 -4.22 -5.87 49.54
N SER A 256 -5.07 -6.49 48.70
CA SER A 256 -6.41 -5.99 48.37
C SER A 256 -7.50 -7.08 48.30
N GLU A 257 -7.41 -8.13 49.12
CA GLU A 257 -8.40 -9.23 49.18
C GLU A 257 -9.85 -8.76 49.48
N ASN A 258 -10.04 -7.57 50.08
CA ASN A 258 -11.35 -6.98 50.38
C ASN A 258 -11.85 -5.93 49.36
N GLN A 259 -11.13 -5.68 48.25
CA GLN A 259 -11.57 -4.72 47.22
C GLN A 259 -12.18 -5.41 46.01
N ARG A 260 -13.24 -4.81 45.44
CA ARG A 260 -13.88 -5.30 44.21
C ARG A 260 -12.82 -5.43 43.10
N PRO A 261 -12.88 -6.48 42.26
CA PRO A 261 -11.93 -6.67 41.17
C PRO A 261 -11.91 -5.42 40.28
N ARG A 262 -10.74 -4.81 40.14
CA ARG A 262 -10.55 -3.63 39.29
C ARG A 262 -10.62 -4.08 37.83
N THR A 263 -11.60 -3.57 37.10
CA THR A 263 -11.77 -3.82 35.66
C THR A 263 -11.15 -2.68 34.87
N GLU A 264 -10.30 -3.01 33.91
CA GLU A 264 -9.75 -2.08 32.94
C GLU A 264 -10.44 -2.29 31.58
N VAL A 265 -10.70 -1.21 30.85
CA VAL A 265 -11.24 -1.27 29.50
C VAL A 265 -10.09 -1.04 28.52
N LYS A 266 -9.83 -2.01 27.66
CA LYS A 266 -8.87 -1.89 26.57
C LYS A 266 -9.60 -1.88 25.24
N TRP A 267 -9.22 -0.99 24.34
CA TRP A 267 -9.76 -0.95 22.99
C TRP A 267 -8.82 -1.70 22.05
N LYS A 268 -9.40 -2.43 21.10
CA LYS A 268 -8.68 -3.06 20.01
C LYS A 268 -9.27 -2.59 18.68
N LYS A 269 -8.41 -2.27 17.72
CA LYS A 269 -8.80 -2.04 16.33
C LYS A 269 -8.12 -3.07 15.43
N PHE A 270 -8.79 -3.46 14.36
CA PHE A 270 -8.23 -4.34 13.34
C PHE A 270 -7.57 -3.48 12.26
N VAL A 271 -6.26 -3.69 12.06
CA VAL A 271 -5.39 -2.93 11.14
C VAL A 271 -4.42 -3.92 10.51
N ASP A 272 -4.21 -3.84 9.20
CA ASP A 272 -3.26 -4.68 8.44
C ASP A 272 -3.42 -6.18 8.76
N GLN A 273 -4.67 -6.64 8.70
CA GLN A 273 -5.06 -8.00 9.00
C GLN A 273 -4.71 -8.47 10.44
N LYS A 274 -4.50 -7.57 11.40
CA LYS A 274 -4.16 -7.91 12.79
C LYS A 274 -4.98 -7.08 13.77
N TRP A 275 -5.28 -7.66 14.93
CA TRP A 275 -5.94 -6.92 16.03
C TRP A 275 -4.89 -6.28 16.91
N VAL A 276 -4.87 -4.95 16.96
CA VAL A 276 -3.90 -4.16 17.72
C VAL A 276 -4.62 -3.46 18.89
N VAL A 277 -3.97 -3.39 20.05
CA VAL A 277 -4.47 -2.64 21.20
C VAL A 277 -4.25 -1.15 20.95
N VAL A 278 -5.27 -0.33 21.21
CA VAL A 278 -5.23 1.12 20.98
C VAL A 278 -5.38 1.85 22.31
N GLU A 279 -4.47 2.78 22.57
CA GLU A 279 -4.49 3.65 23.75
C GLU A 279 -5.67 4.63 23.71
N PRO A 280 -6.19 5.10 24.85
CA PRO A 280 -7.33 6.01 24.88
C PRO A 280 -7.13 7.32 24.10
N SER A 281 -5.90 7.82 23.99
CA SER A 281 -5.56 9.01 23.19
C SER A 281 -5.75 8.80 21.69
N ASP A 282 -5.54 7.58 21.21
CA ASP A 282 -5.46 7.24 19.79
C ASP A 282 -6.77 6.60 19.30
N LEU A 283 -7.79 6.51 20.17
CA LEU A 283 -9.06 5.89 19.85
C LEU A 283 -9.76 6.57 18.65
N LEU A 284 -9.59 7.89 18.52
CA LEU A 284 -10.11 8.70 17.42
C LEU A 284 -9.15 8.81 16.23
N ALA A 285 -7.94 8.23 16.32
CA ALA A 285 -7.07 8.12 15.18
C ALA A 285 -7.69 7.16 14.15
N LEU A 286 -7.76 7.63 12.91
CA LEU A 286 -8.33 6.93 11.78
C LEU A 286 -7.40 5.80 11.38
N THR A 287 -7.91 4.56 11.37
CA THR A 287 -7.13 3.43 10.86
C THR A 287 -7.22 3.31 9.35
N THR A 288 -6.30 2.56 8.74
CA THR A 288 -6.34 2.24 7.31
C THR A 288 -7.67 1.61 6.90
N THR A 289 -8.16 0.64 7.68
CA THR A 289 -9.46 -0.01 7.46
C THR A 289 -10.64 0.96 7.52
N GLU A 290 -10.66 1.86 8.51
CA GLU A 290 -11.71 2.87 8.64
C GLU A 290 -11.65 3.88 7.47
N ALA A 291 -10.45 4.26 7.04
CA ALA A 291 -10.25 5.14 5.89
C ALA A 291 -10.79 4.53 4.59
N GLN A 292 -10.61 3.22 4.35
CA GLN A 292 -11.14 2.57 3.13
C GLN A 292 -12.65 2.73 2.98
N VAL A 293 -13.41 2.61 4.08
CA VAL A 293 -14.88 2.78 4.06
C VAL A 293 -15.26 4.22 3.71
N TRP A 294 -14.59 5.18 4.34
CA TRP A 294 -14.85 6.60 4.12
C TRP A 294 -14.49 7.05 2.70
N LEU A 295 -13.37 6.55 2.15
CA LEU A 295 -12.98 6.77 0.76
C LEU A 295 -13.99 6.16 -0.22
N ALA A 296 -14.47 4.94 0.04
CA ALA A 296 -15.53 4.33 -0.77
C ALA A 296 -16.81 5.17 -0.74
N ILE A 297 -17.22 5.68 0.43
CA ILE A 297 -18.38 6.59 0.55
C ILE A 297 -18.14 7.86 -0.25
N TYR A 298 -16.97 8.48 -0.14
CA TYR A 298 -16.62 9.67 -0.92
C TYR A 298 -16.80 9.41 -2.42
N TYR A 299 -16.23 8.33 -2.96
CA TYR A 299 -16.32 8.05 -4.38
C TYR A 299 -17.76 7.73 -4.83
N LEU A 300 -18.53 7.01 -4.01
CA LEU A 300 -19.91 6.66 -4.33
C LEU A 300 -20.93 7.78 -4.06
N LEU A 301 -20.53 8.89 -3.44
CA LEU A 301 -21.46 10.00 -3.10
C LEU A 301 -21.10 11.31 -3.81
N CYS A 302 -19.79 11.60 -3.91
CA CYS A 302 -19.30 12.88 -4.38
C CYS A 302 -18.93 12.89 -5.87
N THR A 303 -18.71 11.74 -6.50
CA THR A 303 -18.37 11.70 -7.94
C THR A 303 -19.57 12.04 -8.81
N LYS A 304 -19.30 12.61 -9.99
CA LYS A 304 -20.34 12.96 -10.96
C LYS A 304 -21.15 11.74 -11.41
N SER A 305 -20.47 10.64 -11.74
CA SER A 305 -21.10 9.37 -12.13
C SER A 305 -22.06 8.89 -11.05
N ALA A 306 -21.62 8.87 -9.78
CA ALA A 306 -22.49 8.48 -8.69
C ALA A 306 -23.72 9.38 -8.54
N ARG A 307 -23.56 10.70 -8.63
CA ARG A 307 -24.68 11.65 -8.47
C ARG A 307 -25.72 11.59 -9.60
N GLU A 308 -25.29 11.26 -10.81
CA GLU A 308 -26.19 11.13 -11.97
C GLU A 308 -27.02 9.83 -11.93
N HIS A 309 -26.45 8.78 -11.32
CA HIS A 309 -27.02 7.44 -11.27
C HIS A 309 -27.73 7.10 -9.97
N TYR A 310 -27.22 7.51 -8.81
CA TYR A 310 -27.79 7.17 -7.51
C TYR A 310 -29.11 7.92 -7.25
N GLU A 311 -30.22 7.17 -7.23
CA GLU A 311 -31.51 7.74 -6.83
C GLU A 311 -31.60 7.87 -5.31
N VAL A 312 -31.65 9.11 -4.81
CA VAL A 312 -31.90 9.39 -3.39
C VAL A 312 -33.41 9.33 -3.11
N THR A 313 -33.87 8.18 -2.62
CA THR A 313 -35.20 8.04 -2.02
C THR A 313 -35.24 8.60 -0.60
N GLN A 314 -36.43 8.82 -0.04
CA GLN A 314 -36.56 9.28 1.35
C GLN A 314 -35.89 8.30 2.33
N TYR A 315 -36.05 6.99 2.12
CA TYR A 315 -35.39 5.97 2.93
C TYR A 315 -33.85 6.07 2.84
N ARG A 316 -33.29 6.16 1.62
CA ARG A 316 -31.84 6.31 1.40
C ARG A 316 -31.31 7.58 2.04
N LYS A 317 -32.01 8.71 1.89
CA LYS A 317 -31.70 9.97 2.56
C LYS A 317 -31.62 9.79 4.07
N ASP A 318 -32.65 9.20 4.68
CA ASP A 318 -32.71 9.02 6.13
C ASP A 318 -31.55 8.14 6.64
N GLN A 319 -31.15 7.11 5.88
CA GLN A 319 -30.00 6.27 6.22
C GLN A 319 -28.66 7.01 6.05
N LEU A 320 -28.45 7.71 4.93
CA LEU A 320 -27.22 8.48 4.68
C LEU A 320 -26.99 9.57 5.72
N LEU A 321 -28.05 10.24 6.20
CA LEU A 321 -27.90 11.27 7.23
C LEU A 321 -27.47 10.72 8.60
N ARG A 322 -27.56 9.40 8.84
CA ARG A 322 -27.11 8.79 10.10
C ARG A 322 -25.60 8.87 10.29
N ILE A 323 -24.83 8.86 9.19
CA ILE A 323 -23.36 8.90 9.28
C ILE A 323 -22.81 10.31 9.53
N ARG A 324 -23.64 11.36 9.39
CA ARG A 324 -23.24 12.76 9.60
C ARG A 324 -22.64 12.99 10.99
N LYS A 325 -23.13 12.31 12.02
CA LYS A 325 -22.63 12.43 13.41
C LYS A 325 -21.21 11.89 13.61
N TYR A 326 -20.69 11.09 12.68
CA TYR A 326 -19.32 10.54 12.76
C TYR A 326 -18.29 11.42 12.04
N LEU A 327 -18.75 12.36 11.19
CA LEU A 327 -17.92 13.39 10.55
C LEU A 327 -17.60 14.51 11.55
N ASN A 328 -16.67 14.25 12.47
CA ASN A 328 -16.16 15.24 13.40
C ASN A 328 -14.93 15.98 12.82
N GLU A 329 -14.57 17.12 13.40
CA GLU A 329 -13.46 17.97 12.94
C GLU A 329 -12.14 17.19 12.87
N LEU A 330 -11.88 16.29 13.81
CA LEU A 330 -10.67 15.47 13.85
C LEU A 330 -10.61 14.45 12.70
N LEU A 331 -11.75 13.89 12.29
CA LEU A 331 -11.83 12.99 11.15
C LEU A 331 -11.58 13.75 9.84
N VAL A 332 -12.13 14.96 9.71
CA VAL A 332 -11.92 15.81 8.53
C VAL A 332 -10.47 16.31 8.49
N ASP A 333 -9.85 16.61 9.63
CA ASP A 333 -8.42 16.97 9.70
C ASP A 333 -7.51 15.82 9.22
N GLN A 334 -7.82 14.59 9.63
CA GLN A 334 -7.09 13.39 9.20
C GLN A 334 -7.37 12.99 7.74
N LEU A 335 -8.56 13.27 7.22
CA LEU A 335 -8.98 12.93 5.85
C LEU A 335 -9.76 14.10 5.20
N PRO A 336 -9.06 15.14 4.69
CA PRO A 336 -9.68 16.41 4.26
C PRO A 336 -10.75 16.30 3.18
N LEU A 337 -10.65 15.30 2.30
CA LEU A 337 -11.65 14.99 1.27
C LEU A 337 -13.05 14.68 1.83
N LEU A 338 -13.17 14.36 3.12
CA LEU A 338 -14.47 14.18 3.77
C LEU A 338 -15.23 15.49 4.01
N ALA A 339 -14.58 16.66 3.86
CA ALA A 339 -15.28 17.93 3.83
C ALA A 339 -16.36 17.97 2.73
N ASP A 340 -16.09 17.35 1.57
CA ASP A 340 -17.06 17.26 0.48
C ASP A 340 -18.23 16.33 0.82
N VAL A 341 -17.95 15.22 1.52
CA VAL A 341 -18.99 14.30 2.02
C VAL A 341 -19.87 15.02 3.04
N GLN A 342 -19.26 15.74 3.97
CA GLN A 342 -19.98 16.53 4.98
C GLN A 342 -20.87 17.58 4.33
N ARG A 343 -20.33 18.36 3.38
CA ARG A 343 -21.09 19.36 2.63
C ARG A 343 -22.26 18.73 1.88
N TYR A 344 -22.03 17.61 1.19
CA TYR A 344 -23.09 16.92 0.47
C TYR A 344 -24.21 16.47 1.42
N LEU A 345 -23.87 15.89 2.58
CA LEU A 345 -24.87 15.47 3.58
C LEU A 345 -25.61 16.66 4.20
N ASP A 346 -24.94 17.80 4.41
CA ASP A 346 -25.56 19.04 4.89
C ASP A 346 -26.56 19.60 3.86
N GLU A 347 -26.20 19.62 2.57
CA GLU A 347 -27.09 19.99 1.47
C GLU A 347 -28.29 19.01 1.41
N LEU A 348 -28.03 17.71 1.48
CA LEU A 348 -29.04 16.65 1.44
C LEU A 348 -30.05 16.77 2.59
N ALA A 349 -29.62 17.17 3.77
CA ALA A 349 -30.50 17.35 4.93
C ALA A 349 -31.61 18.38 4.64
N ILE A 350 -31.28 19.45 3.92
CA ILE A 350 -32.18 20.55 3.58
C ILE A 350 -33.09 20.20 2.40
N VAL A 351 -32.58 19.42 1.43
CA VAL A 351 -33.32 19.03 0.22
C VAL A 351 -34.55 18.18 0.59
N GLN A 352 -35.75 18.65 0.27
CA GLN A 352 -36.95 17.83 0.39
C GLN A 352 -37.00 16.83 -0.78
N VAL A 353 -36.85 15.54 -0.48
CA VAL A 353 -37.05 14.47 -1.46
C VAL A 353 -38.55 14.38 -1.71
N GLY A 354 -39.02 15.00 -2.79
CA GLY A 354 -40.43 14.97 -3.14
C GLY A 354 -40.90 13.54 -3.39
N SER A 355 -42.13 13.21 -2.95
CA SER A 355 -42.79 11.92 -3.24
C SER A 355 -43.00 11.64 -4.74
N SER A 356 -42.60 12.59 -5.60
CA SER A 356 -42.68 12.55 -7.06
C SER A 356 -41.36 12.20 -7.76
N SER A 357 -40.28 11.80 -7.07
CA SER A 357 -39.04 11.34 -7.75
C SER A 357 -39.25 10.08 -8.61
N VAL A 358 -40.39 9.40 -8.40
CA VAL A 358 -40.84 8.23 -9.18
C VAL A 358 -41.29 8.62 -10.61
N LEU A 359 -41.49 9.90 -10.91
CA LEU A 359 -41.97 10.36 -12.22
C LEU A 359 -40.83 11.01 -13.02
N GLY A 360 -39.97 10.19 -13.65
CA GLY A 360 -38.97 10.74 -14.58
C GLY A 360 -37.99 9.79 -15.25
N LYS A 361 -37.82 8.56 -14.77
CA LYS A 361 -36.95 7.57 -15.44
C LYS A 361 -37.73 6.28 -15.70
N ASN A 362 -38.60 6.29 -16.71
CA ASN A 362 -38.98 5.06 -17.42
C ASN A 362 -37.79 4.59 -18.28
N GLY A 363 -36.62 4.43 -17.65
CA GLY A 363 -35.45 3.85 -18.28
C GLY A 363 -35.63 2.33 -18.27
N LEU A 364 -35.51 1.71 -19.45
CA LEU A 364 -35.31 0.27 -19.51
C LEU A 364 -34.01 -0.04 -18.77
N VAL A 365 -34.09 -0.63 -17.58
CA VAL A 365 -32.92 -1.10 -16.84
C VAL A 365 -32.53 -2.44 -17.42
N MET A 366 -31.52 -2.43 -18.28
CA MET A 366 -30.90 -3.66 -18.78
C MET A 366 -29.89 -4.12 -17.72
N GLU A 367 -30.33 -5.03 -16.84
CA GLU A 367 -29.47 -5.61 -15.81
C GLU A 367 -28.60 -6.71 -16.43
N ALA A 368 -27.28 -6.51 -16.39
CA ALA A 368 -26.34 -7.57 -16.71
C ALA A 368 -26.37 -8.65 -15.63
N VAL A 369 -26.50 -9.91 -16.04
CA VAL A 369 -26.57 -11.06 -15.13
C VAL A 369 -25.19 -11.72 -15.07
N PRO A 370 -24.55 -11.78 -13.88
CA PRO A 370 -23.28 -12.49 -13.73
C PRO A 370 -23.45 -13.97 -14.11
N TYR A 371 -22.58 -14.49 -14.98
CA TYR A 371 -22.75 -15.81 -15.58
C TYR A 371 -21.78 -16.86 -15.03
N LEU A 372 -20.60 -16.48 -14.53
CA LEU A 372 -19.57 -17.44 -14.10
C LEU A 372 -20.07 -18.21 -12.89
N ARG A 373 -20.50 -17.49 -11.84
CA ARG A 373 -20.98 -18.13 -10.61
C ARG A 373 -22.24 -18.96 -10.88
N ASP A 374 -23.17 -18.43 -11.66
CA ASP A 374 -24.40 -19.12 -12.03
C ASP A 374 -24.14 -20.37 -12.86
N SER A 375 -23.15 -20.35 -13.76
CA SER A 375 -22.69 -21.52 -14.52
C SER A 375 -22.17 -22.62 -13.59
N ILE A 376 -21.30 -22.26 -12.64
CA ILE A 376 -20.76 -23.21 -11.65
C ILE A 376 -21.90 -23.81 -10.80
N VAL A 377 -22.84 -22.99 -10.34
CA VAL A 377 -24.02 -23.47 -9.59
C VAL A 377 -24.85 -24.44 -10.43
N ARG A 378 -25.17 -24.09 -11.68
CA ARG A 378 -25.96 -24.96 -12.57
C ARG A 378 -25.29 -26.31 -12.80
N MET A 379 -23.97 -26.32 -12.95
CA MET A 379 -23.18 -27.53 -13.19
C MET A 379 -23.14 -28.45 -11.96
N PHE A 380 -22.93 -27.90 -10.76
CA PHE A 380 -22.61 -28.71 -9.57
C PHE A 380 -23.73 -28.84 -8.54
N ARG A 381 -24.84 -28.09 -8.64
CA ARG A 381 -25.92 -28.07 -7.62
C ARG A 381 -26.46 -29.45 -7.25
N ALA A 382 -26.58 -30.36 -8.21
CA ALA A 382 -27.06 -31.71 -7.97
C ALA A 382 -25.98 -32.64 -7.37
N ARG A 383 -24.70 -32.31 -7.53
CA ARG A 383 -23.54 -33.16 -7.23
C ARG A 383 -22.81 -32.82 -5.94
N TYR A 384 -23.18 -31.77 -5.20
CA TYR A 384 -22.50 -31.40 -3.95
C TYR A 384 -22.34 -32.55 -2.95
N ARG A 385 -23.38 -33.38 -2.77
CA ARG A 385 -23.31 -34.55 -1.87
C ARG A 385 -22.40 -35.66 -2.39
N GLU A 386 -22.31 -35.82 -3.70
CA GLU A 386 -21.42 -36.79 -4.33
C GLU A 386 -19.97 -36.34 -4.14
N LEU A 387 -19.66 -35.09 -4.46
CA LEU A 387 -18.34 -34.49 -4.26
C LEU A 387 -17.85 -34.60 -2.81
N ALA A 388 -18.74 -34.36 -1.85
CA ALA A 388 -18.43 -34.51 -0.44
C ALA A 388 -18.03 -35.96 -0.07
N ARG A 389 -18.79 -36.96 -0.54
CA ARG A 389 -18.47 -38.38 -0.30
C ARG A 389 -17.15 -38.79 -0.93
N GLU A 390 -16.87 -38.32 -2.14
CA GLU A 390 -15.61 -38.63 -2.82
C GLU A 390 -14.42 -37.99 -2.10
N PHE A 391 -14.54 -36.73 -1.66
CA PHE A 391 -13.54 -36.07 -0.83
C PHE A 391 -13.30 -36.85 0.48
N ASP A 392 -14.37 -37.27 1.16
CA ASP A 392 -14.27 -38.09 2.37
C ASP A 392 -13.58 -39.44 2.11
N GLY A 393 -13.81 -40.06 0.94
CA GLY A 393 -13.12 -41.27 0.51
C GLY A 393 -11.61 -41.06 0.35
N LEU A 394 -11.21 -39.94 -0.26
CA LEU A 394 -9.80 -39.56 -0.42
C LEU A 394 -9.14 -39.17 0.90
N SER A 395 -9.90 -38.60 1.84
CA SER A 395 -9.41 -38.13 3.14
C SER A 395 -8.72 -39.21 3.98
N VAL A 396 -8.98 -40.49 3.70
CA VAL A 396 -8.33 -41.63 4.36
C VAL A 396 -6.83 -41.67 4.08
N ASN A 397 -6.40 -41.15 2.92
CA ASN A 397 -5.01 -41.14 2.51
C ASN A 397 -4.29 -39.84 2.89
N PHE A 398 -4.97 -38.88 3.51
CA PHE A 398 -4.34 -37.61 3.89
C PHE A 398 -3.39 -37.81 5.06
N SER A 399 -2.25 -37.11 5.02
CA SER A 399 -1.23 -37.14 6.04
C SER A 399 -0.96 -35.72 6.53
N ARG A 400 -1.34 -35.46 7.78
CA ARG A 400 -1.06 -34.17 8.43
C ARG A 400 0.43 -33.86 8.47
N GLY A 401 1.30 -34.87 8.59
CA GLY A 401 2.75 -34.67 8.62
C GLY A 401 3.30 -34.19 7.27
N GLU A 402 2.78 -34.69 6.16
CA GLU A 402 3.15 -34.24 4.81
C GLU A 402 2.65 -32.82 4.56
N ASP A 403 1.40 -32.54 4.91
CA ASP A 403 0.81 -31.20 4.80
C ASP A 403 1.58 -30.17 5.65
N LEU A 404 2.02 -30.56 6.85
CA LEU A 404 2.84 -29.70 7.71
C LEU A 404 4.23 -29.43 7.11
N LYS A 405 4.85 -30.43 6.49
CA LYS A 405 6.13 -30.26 5.81
C LYS A 405 5.99 -29.29 4.64
N ALA A 406 4.93 -29.43 3.86
CA ALA A 406 4.66 -28.56 2.72
C ALA A 406 4.43 -27.09 3.17
N LEU A 407 3.73 -26.90 4.29
CA LEU A 407 3.60 -25.58 4.93
C LEU A 407 4.95 -25.02 5.37
N ALA A 408 5.78 -25.82 6.05
CA ALA A 408 7.08 -25.37 6.53
C ALA A 408 8.01 -24.95 5.37
N GLU A 409 7.98 -25.66 4.23
CA GLU A 409 8.76 -25.31 3.04
C GLU A 409 8.38 -23.93 2.47
N LEU A 410 7.11 -23.51 2.58
CA LEU A 410 6.66 -22.19 2.14
C LEU A 410 7.17 -21.06 3.05
N TYR A 411 7.16 -21.28 4.37
CA TYR A 411 7.60 -20.28 5.35
C TYR A 411 9.13 -20.23 5.53
N GLN A 412 9.86 -21.19 4.95
CA GLN A 412 11.33 -21.17 4.86
C GLN A 412 11.87 -20.30 3.72
N LEU A 413 11.01 -19.67 2.92
CA LEU A 413 11.45 -18.76 1.87
C LEU A 413 12.05 -17.48 2.49
N ASP A 414 13.26 -17.12 2.07
CA ASP A 414 13.98 -15.93 2.56
C ASP A 414 13.17 -14.64 2.31
N GLY A 415 12.90 -13.88 3.36
CA GLY A 415 12.12 -12.63 3.30
C GLY A 415 10.62 -12.77 3.62
N VAL A 416 10.11 -13.99 3.86
CA VAL A 416 8.73 -14.17 4.37
C VAL A 416 8.59 -13.62 5.78
N GLU A 417 9.65 -13.71 6.60
CA GLU A 417 9.66 -13.15 7.96
C GLU A 417 9.50 -11.62 7.97
N GLU A 418 10.16 -10.91 7.04
CA GLU A 418 10.00 -9.45 6.86
C GLU A 418 8.55 -9.05 6.52
N LEU A 419 7.87 -9.85 5.67
CA LEU A 419 6.46 -9.65 5.34
C LEU A 419 5.53 -9.93 6.53
N LEU A 420 5.90 -10.88 7.40
CA LEU A 420 5.09 -11.26 8.56
C LEU A 420 5.29 -10.30 9.74
N GLU A 421 6.49 -9.75 9.90
CA GLU A 421 6.87 -8.79 10.94
C GLU A 421 6.56 -7.33 10.56
N GLY A 422 6.34 -7.05 9.27
CA GLY A 422 5.88 -5.76 8.77
C GLY A 422 4.57 -5.31 9.42
N GLY A 423 4.67 -4.49 10.47
CA GLY A 423 3.52 -3.89 11.16
C GLY A 423 3.70 -3.59 12.66
N SER A 424 4.81 -3.93 13.31
CA SER A 424 5.08 -3.54 14.71
C SER A 424 6.32 -2.65 14.84
N PRO A 425 6.19 -1.39 15.30
CA PRO A 425 7.28 -0.69 15.93
C PRO A 425 7.30 -1.11 17.41
N GLU A 426 7.78 -2.32 17.70
CA GLU A 426 8.11 -2.70 19.07
C GLU A 426 9.61 -2.98 19.17
N ALA A 427 10.24 -2.23 20.07
CA ALA A 427 11.64 -2.27 20.39
C ALA A 427 12.04 -3.65 20.92
N ASN A 428 12.98 -4.29 20.24
CA ASN A 428 13.79 -5.35 20.81
C ASN A 428 15.18 -4.76 21.09
N ASP A 429 15.33 -4.20 22.29
CA ASP A 429 16.59 -4.32 23.01
C ASP A 429 16.73 -5.80 23.38
N GLU A 430 17.64 -6.52 22.74
CA GLU A 430 18.41 -7.58 23.42
C GLU A 430 19.64 -7.97 22.59
N ASP A 431 20.79 -7.90 23.27
CA ASP A 431 22.13 -8.26 22.84
C ASP A 431 22.20 -9.69 22.27
N GLU A 432 22.65 -9.85 21.01
CA GLU A 432 23.38 -11.06 20.62
C GLU A 432 24.68 -10.73 19.87
N LYS A 433 25.74 -11.37 20.35
CA LYS A 433 27.12 -11.24 19.89
C LYS A 433 27.40 -12.15 18.69
N ALA A 434 28.29 -11.62 17.87
CA ALA A 434 29.32 -12.28 17.07
C ALA A 434 28.97 -12.64 15.62
N GLY A 435 29.73 -12.05 14.69
CA GLY A 435 29.76 -12.45 13.29
C GLY A 435 30.44 -11.40 12.41
N ASP A 436 31.75 -11.33 12.49
CA ASP A 436 32.64 -10.49 11.68
C ASP A 436 32.42 -10.74 10.18
N ASN A 437 31.96 -9.73 9.44
CA ASN A 437 32.11 -9.56 7.99
C ASN A 437 32.13 -8.05 7.71
N ASN A 438 33.33 -7.48 7.84
CA ASN A 438 33.66 -6.10 7.48
C ASN A 438 33.52 -5.91 5.96
N GLU A 439 32.69 -4.96 5.56
CA GLU A 439 32.94 -3.94 4.52
C GLU A 439 31.60 -3.25 4.15
N GLU A 440 30.99 -2.47 5.06
CA GLU A 440 29.95 -1.49 4.63
C GLU A 440 29.54 -0.39 5.64
N ASN A 441 30.29 -0.14 6.73
CA ASN A 441 29.88 0.85 7.75
C ASN A 441 31.00 1.86 8.15
N ASP A 442 31.75 2.36 7.18
CA ASP A 442 32.89 3.27 7.43
C ASP A 442 32.54 4.77 7.51
N LEU A 443 31.26 5.17 7.54
CA LEU A 443 30.86 6.59 7.60
C LEU A 443 30.56 7.12 9.02
N VAL A 444 30.48 6.24 10.03
CA VAL A 444 29.99 6.61 11.38
C VAL A 444 31.02 7.42 12.19
N ASP A 445 32.32 7.35 11.86
CA ASP A 445 33.40 8.05 12.60
C ASP A 445 34.13 9.13 11.77
N LEU A 446 33.61 9.49 10.60
CA LEU A 446 34.27 10.40 9.66
C LEU A 446 33.85 11.86 9.86
N VAL A 447 34.81 12.75 10.15
CA VAL A 447 34.55 14.19 10.33
C VAL A 447 34.60 14.91 8.98
N PRO A 448 33.51 15.58 8.52
CA PRO A 448 33.50 16.27 7.24
C PRO A 448 34.36 17.54 7.30
N THR A 449 35.27 17.74 6.35
CA THR A 449 36.27 18.84 6.40
C THR A 449 36.04 19.91 5.35
N ARG A 450 35.77 19.51 4.10
CA ARG A 450 35.66 20.42 2.95
C ARG A 450 34.54 19.95 2.03
N VAL A 451 33.90 20.91 1.36
CA VAL A 451 32.94 20.65 0.28
C VAL A 451 33.32 21.49 -0.94
N LYS A 452 33.33 20.91 -2.14
CA LYS A 452 33.48 21.65 -3.41
C LYS A 452 32.21 21.45 -4.22
N LEU A 453 31.61 22.55 -4.69
CA LEU A 453 30.46 22.52 -5.59
C LEU A 453 30.91 22.98 -6.98
N GLU A 454 30.62 22.19 -8.00
CA GLU A 454 30.90 22.49 -9.40
C GLU A 454 29.57 22.58 -10.14
N PHE A 455 29.23 23.78 -10.63
CA PHE A 455 28.05 24.00 -11.46
C PHE A 455 28.45 24.09 -12.92
N LEU A 456 27.76 23.34 -13.77
CA LEU A 456 27.96 23.38 -15.22
C LEU A 456 26.74 24.03 -15.86
N ASN A 457 26.90 25.25 -16.38
CA ASN A 457 25.85 25.97 -17.08
C ASN A 457 25.68 25.39 -18.50
N SER A 458 24.49 24.89 -18.85
CA SER A 458 24.22 24.42 -20.22
C SER A 458 23.76 25.56 -21.14
N ALA A 459 24.30 25.63 -22.37
CA ALA A 459 23.88 26.65 -23.34
C ALA A 459 22.50 26.31 -23.93
N LEU A 460 21.57 27.28 -23.90
CA LEU A 460 20.22 27.21 -24.48
C LEU A 460 20.19 26.65 -25.92
N LYS A 461 19.82 25.37 -26.10
CA LYS A 461 19.35 24.87 -27.41
C LYS A 461 17.86 25.19 -27.58
N LYS A 462 17.56 26.33 -28.21
CA LYS A 462 16.20 26.61 -28.74
C LYS A 462 15.83 25.54 -29.77
N THR A 463 14.99 24.57 -29.39
CA THR A 463 14.40 23.61 -30.34
C THR A 463 13.04 24.15 -30.81
N ASN A 464 13.00 24.63 -32.06
CA ASN A 464 11.74 24.93 -32.75
C ASN A 464 11.01 23.61 -33.10
N PRO A 465 9.70 23.48 -32.86
CA PRO A 465 8.94 22.30 -33.27
C PRO A 465 8.57 22.45 -34.74
N GLY A 466 9.30 21.79 -35.65
CA GLY A 466 8.95 21.85 -37.06
C GLY A 466 9.83 21.02 -38.00
N LYS A 467 9.22 19.93 -38.51
CA LYS A 467 9.61 19.07 -39.65
C LYS A 467 10.66 17.98 -39.40
N LYS A 468 10.16 16.74 -39.37
CA LYS A 468 10.90 15.51 -39.72
C LYS A 468 11.55 15.65 -41.10
N LYS A 469 12.80 15.18 -41.22
CA LYS A 469 13.30 14.50 -42.42
C LYS A 469 14.05 13.24 -42.00
N LEU A 470 13.70 12.14 -42.69
CA LEU A 470 14.45 10.89 -42.72
C LEU A 470 15.79 11.11 -43.44
N ILE A 471 16.85 10.44 -42.97
CA ILE A 471 17.77 9.56 -43.71
C ILE A 471 18.75 8.95 -42.68
N VAL A 472 19.05 7.67 -42.86
CA VAL A 472 20.05 6.86 -42.14
C VAL A 472 21.38 6.98 -42.88
N GLU A 473 22.45 7.42 -42.22
CA GLU A 473 23.83 7.08 -42.60
C GLU A 473 24.66 6.79 -41.34
N LEU A 474 25.44 5.70 -41.44
CA LEU A 474 26.37 5.17 -40.47
C LEU A 474 27.69 5.96 -40.49
N ASP A 475 28.41 5.86 -39.37
CA ASP A 475 29.83 6.23 -39.15
C ASP A 475 30.19 7.72 -39.19
N ASN A 476 30.41 8.28 -38.00
CA ASN A 476 31.63 9.06 -37.72
C ASN A 476 31.90 9.12 -36.22
N ASN A 477 32.92 8.36 -35.80
CA ASN A 477 33.67 8.59 -34.57
C ASN A 477 34.41 9.91 -34.68
N GLU A 478 33.84 10.99 -34.16
CA GLU A 478 34.60 12.18 -33.80
C GLU A 478 34.11 12.65 -32.43
N GLU A 479 34.98 12.51 -31.42
CA GLU A 479 34.83 13.13 -30.11
C GLU A 479 34.65 14.64 -30.31
N PRO A 480 33.56 15.27 -29.81
CA PRO A 480 33.48 16.71 -29.80
C PRO A 480 34.45 17.22 -28.72
N THR A 481 35.54 17.85 -29.20
CA THR A 481 36.40 18.72 -28.42
C THR A 481 35.57 19.65 -27.54
N GLN A 482 35.75 19.52 -26.22
CA GLN A 482 35.13 20.34 -25.19
C GLN A 482 35.35 21.82 -25.50
N SER A 483 34.30 22.51 -25.98
CA SER A 483 34.22 23.96 -25.80
C SER A 483 34.12 24.20 -24.30
N GLU A 484 35.00 25.02 -23.73
CA GLU A 484 34.96 25.48 -22.33
C GLU A 484 33.52 25.87 -21.96
N ALA A 485 32.80 24.94 -21.32
CA ALA A 485 31.53 25.23 -20.68
C ALA A 485 31.86 26.10 -19.46
N ASP A 486 31.06 27.14 -19.21
CA ASP A 486 31.18 27.98 -18.01
C ASP A 486 30.99 27.13 -16.75
N ILE A 487 32.09 26.58 -16.24
CA ILE A 487 32.13 25.84 -14.98
C ILE A 487 32.29 26.86 -13.86
N VAL A 488 31.33 26.87 -12.94
CA VAL A 488 31.33 27.74 -11.77
C VAL A 488 31.62 26.89 -10.54
N GLU A 489 32.81 27.06 -9.96
CA GLU A 489 33.24 26.28 -8.80
C GLU A 489 33.16 27.07 -7.49
N PHE A 490 32.73 26.44 -6.40
CA PHE A 490 32.76 26.99 -5.04
C PHE A 490 33.51 26.05 -4.11
N GLU A 491 34.55 26.54 -3.45
CA GLU A 491 35.26 25.81 -2.40
C GLU A 491 34.80 26.26 -1.03
N LEU A 492 34.25 25.32 -0.25
CA LEU A 492 33.57 25.57 1.02
C LEU A 492 34.26 24.81 2.15
N ILE A 493 34.40 25.48 3.30
CA ILE A 493 34.92 24.91 4.54
C ILE A 493 33.74 24.55 5.45
N VAL A 494 33.80 23.36 6.06
CA VAL A 494 32.78 22.90 7.02
C VAL A 494 33.04 23.53 8.38
N ASP A 495 32.07 24.32 8.87
CA ASP A 495 32.15 24.95 10.18
C ASP A 495 31.80 23.94 11.28
N GLN A 496 32.83 23.33 11.88
CA GLN A 496 32.69 22.30 12.92
C GLN A 496 31.94 22.80 14.17
N GLU A 497 32.05 24.09 14.50
CA GLU A 497 31.40 24.67 15.68
C GLU A 497 29.89 24.87 15.48
N SER A 498 29.42 24.82 14.22
CA SER A 498 28.00 25.00 13.87
C SER A 498 27.17 23.71 13.93
N ARG A 499 27.75 22.59 14.37
CA ARG A 499 27.12 21.26 14.43
C ARG A 499 25.79 21.32 15.20
N LYS A 500 24.70 20.92 14.54
CA LYS A 500 23.39 20.70 15.17
C LYS A 500 22.88 19.29 14.87
N THR A 501 22.56 18.54 15.91
CA THR A 501 21.89 17.24 15.77
C THR A 501 20.42 17.47 15.48
N VAL A 502 19.91 16.85 14.41
CA VAL A 502 18.50 16.89 14.02
C VAL A 502 17.97 15.46 13.97
N GLU A 503 16.82 15.24 14.60
CA GLU A 503 16.15 13.95 14.65
C GLU A 503 14.79 14.08 13.94
N ASN A 504 14.59 13.28 12.89
CA ASN A 504 13.31 13.10 12.23
C ASN A 504 12.74 11.72 12.59
N ARG A 505 11.45 11.47 12.31
CA ARG A 505 10.75 10.20 12.65
C ARG A 505 11.45 8.93 12.13
N THR A 506 12.34 9.06 11.14
CA THR A 506 13.01 7.94 10.47
C THR A 506 14.54 7.96 10.58
N GLN A 507 15.20 9.10 10.89
CA GLN A 507 16.67 9.22 10.82
C GLN A 507 17.24 10.33 11.73
N ARG A 508 18.47 10.14 12.22
CA ARG A 508 19.27 11.13 12.96
C ARG A 508 20.47 11.57 12.13
N TYR A 509 20.69 12.88 12.03
CA TYR A 509 21.84 13.42 11.28
C TYR A 509 22.41 14.68 11.94
N CYS A 510 23.69 14.95 11.69
CA CYS A 510 24.38 16.17 12.06
C CYS A 510 24.36 17.17 10.90
N ARG A 511 23.88 18.39 11.16
CA ARG A 511 23.89 19.49 10.20
C ARG A 511 25.03 20.47 10.52
N TYR A 512 25.84 20.78 9.51
CA TYR A 512 26.94 21.74 9.54
C TYR A 512 26.64 22.91 8.58
N ARG A 513 27.07 24.12 8.94
CA ARG A 513 27.07 25.28 8.05
C ARG A 513 28.34 25.26 7.20
N LEU A 514 28.21 25.58 5.92
CA LEU A 514 29.35 25.73 5.01
C LEU A 514 29.68 27.23 4.86
N ARG A 515 30.97 27.57 4.84
CA ARG A 515 31.48 28.93 4.63
C ARG A 515 32.40 28.95 3.40
N GLU A 516 32.29 29.97 2.56
CA GLU A 516 33.22 30.18 1.45
C GLU A 516 34.62 30.56 1.96
N ASP A 517 35.66 30.05 1.31
CA ASP A 517 37.04 30.44 1.57
C ASP A 517 37.29 31.86 1.02
N GLU A 518 37.86 32.77 1.81
CA GLU A 518 37.94 34.23 1.57
C GLU A 518 38.82 34.63 0.35
N LYS A 519 39.16 33.70 -0.55
CA LYS A 519 40.13 33.89 -1.64
C LYS A 519 39.57 33.96 -3.06
N THR A 520 38.26 33.97 -3.26
CA THR A 520 37.67 34.08 -4.61
C THR A 520 36.68 35.22 -4.73
N GLU A 521 37.18 36.42 -5.01
CA GLU A 521 36.36 37.53 -5.54
C GLU A 521 36.16 37.33 -7.05
N SER A 522 35.13 36.59 -7.42
CA SER A 522 34.49 36.73 -8.73
C SER A 522 32.98 36.55 -8.60
N THR A 523 32.22 37.45 -9.21
CA THR A 523 30.75 37.40 -9.24
C THR A 523 30.32 36.21 -10.12
N LYS A 524 30.16 35.05 -9.47
CA LYS A 524 29.84 33.76 -10.08
C LYS A 524 28.33 33.62 -10.25
N VAL A 525 27.86 33.47 -11.49
CA VAL A 525 26.42 33.40 -11.83
C VAL A 525 26.03 32.00 -12.32
N ILE A 526 25.01 31.41 -11.71
CA ILE A 526 24.44 30.09 -12.05
C ILE A 526 23.21 30.29 -12.93
N GLN A 527 23.12 29.57 -14.05
CA GLN A 527 22.02 29.68 -15.01
C GLN A 527 20.84 28.74 -14.65
N SER A 528 19.67 28.96 -15.28
CA SER A 528 18.45 28.19 -14.99
C SER A 528 18.57 26.67 -15.25
N HIS A 529 19.40 26.29 -16.23
CA HIS A 529 19.66 24.89 -16.60
C HIS A 529 21.11 24.50 -16.29
N ALA A 530 21.44 24.52 -15.00
CA ALA A 530 22.75 24.12 -14.50
C ALA A 530 22.68 22.73 -13.85
N SER A 531 23.63 21.87 -14.18
CA SER A 531 23.90 20.65 -13.42
C SER A 531 24.89 20.98 -12.30
N VAL A 532 24.86 20.22 -11.20
CA VAL A 532 25.78 20.41 -10.07
C VAL A 532 26.39 19.10 -9.62
N THR A 533 27.71 19.13 -9.37
CA THR A 533 28.43 18.05 -8.69
C THR A 533 28.98 18.57 -7.38
N ALA A 534 28.74 17.85 -6.29
CA ALA A 534 29.26 18.14 -4.96
C ALA A 534 30.30 17.08 -4.56
N HIS A 535 31.48 17.53 -4.16
CA HIS A 535 32.56 16.71 -3.62
C HIS A 535 32.69 17.00 -2.13
N VAL A 536 32.55 15.98 -1.29
CA VAL A 536 32.61 16.10 0.18
C VAL A 536 33.80 15.30 0.69
N TRP A 537 34.73 15.96 1.39
CA TRP A 537 35.91 15.30 1.96
C TRP A 537 35.77 15.09 3.46
N PHE A 538 36.12 13.89 3.91
CA PHE A 538 36.12 13.49 5.31
C PHE A 538 37.54 13.19 5.81
N SER A 539 37.79 13.49 7.09
CA SER A 539 39.00 13.08 7.81
C SER A 539 38.66 12.09 8.91
N ASP A 540 39.44 11.01 8.99
CA ASP A 540 39.43 10.06 10.11
C ASP A 540 40.23 10.64 11.29
N ALA A 541 39.70 10.50 12.51
CA ALA A 541 40.32 11.01 13.73
C ALA A 541 41.63 10.28 14.08
N GLU A 542 41.87 9.07 13.56
CA GLU A 542 43.04 8.25 13.91
C GLU A 542 43.98 7.92 12.73
N LYS A 543 43.57 8.10 11.47
CA LYS A 543 44.40 7.81 10.29
C LYS A 543 44.36 8.97 9.28
N SER A 544 45.52 9.32 8.74
CA SER A 544 45.69 10.36 7.71
C SER A 544 45.18 9.94 6.31
N ARG A 545 44.02 9.28 6.24
CA ARG A 545 43.29 8.97 4.99
C ARG A 545 42.14 9.97 4.83
N LYS A 546 42.09 10.64 3.67
CA LYS A 546 40.99 11.52 3.27
C LYS A 546 40.03 10.70 2.40
N HIS A 547 38.78 10.58 2.80
CA HIS A 547 37.73 9.97 1.97
C HIS A 547 36.99 11.06 1.20
N GLU A 548 36.75 10.85 -0.08
CA GLU A 548 36.00 11.77 -0.95
C GLU A 548 34.71 11.10 -1.40
N LEU A 549 33.59 11.77 -1.16
CA LEU A 549 32.27 11.36 -1.63
C LEU A 549 31.80 12.33 -2.71
N ARG A 550 31.31 11.78 -3.83
CA ARG A 550 30.79 12.56 -4.96
C ARG A 550 29.27 12.40 -5.05
N LEU A 551 28.56 13.52 -5.06
CA LEU A 551 27.11 13.62 -5.28
C LEU A 551 26.87 14.41 -6.57
N SER A 552 25.91 14.03 -7.40
CA SER A 552 25.60 14.75 -8.64
C SER A 552 24.10 14.95 -8.82
N CYS A 553 23.73 16.09 -9.41
CA CYS A 553 22.38 16.41 -9.83
C CYS A 553 22.42 16.97 -11.26
N ASP A 554 21.80 16.23 -12.19
CA ASP A 554 21.92 16.48 -13.64
C ASP A 554 21.20 17.75 -14.11
N ASP A 555 20.17 18.19 -13.39
CA ASP A 555 19.51 19.47 -13.64
C ASP A 555 18.89 20.02 -12.36
N LEU A 556 19.30 21.23 -11.96
CA LEU A 556 18.72 21.92 -10.81
C LEU A 556 17.29 22.38 -11.04
N GLN A 557 16.78 22.39 -12.28
CA GLN A 557 15.43 22.83 -12.65
C GLN A 557 15.09 24.19 -12.00
N LEU A 558 15.93 25.19 -12.22
CA LEU A 558 15.71 26.53 -11.68
C LEU A 558 14.77 27.30 -12.62
N PRO A 559 13.77 28.04 -12.11
CA PRO A 559 12.89 28.85 -12.95
C PRO A 559 13.66 29.84 -13.84
N GLU A 560 13.13 30.14 -15.03
CA GLU A 560 13.65 31.22 -15.86
C GLU A 560 13.43 32.56 -15.17
N VAL A 561 14.48 33.37 -15.06
CA VAL A 561 14.46 34.66 -14.33
C VAL A 561 13.45 35.65 -14.95
N GLU A 562 13.06 35.49 -16.22
CA GLU A 562 12.06 36.34 -16.90
C GLU A 562 10.63 36.15 -16.40
N GLN A 563 10.31 35.03 -15.74
CA GLN A 563 8.96 34.74 -15.24
C GLN A 563 8.72 35.26 -13.81
N VAL A 564 9.75 35.84 -13.18
CA VAL A 564 9.71 36.34 -11.80
C VAL A 564 9.38 37.84 -11.79
N GLU A 565 8.22 38.23 -12.33
CA GLU A 565 7.69 39.58 -12.16
C GLU A 565 6.59 39.62 -11.09
N SER A 566 6.71 40.61 -10.20
CA SER A 566 5.67 41.18 -9.33
C SER A 566 5.28 40.43 -8.04
N SER A 567 6.15 40.49 -7.03
CA SER A 567 5.79 40.93 -5.66
C SER A 567 7.01 40.95 -4.75
N SER A 568 7.44 42.16 -4.33
CA SER A 568 8.32 42.44 -3.19
C SER A 568 9.30 41.34 -2.71
N GLY A 569 10.58 41.44 -3.08
CA GLY A 569 11.70 40.79 -2.37
C GLY A 569 12.49 39.74 -3.18
N MET A 570 13.80 39.64 -2.90
CA MET A 570 14.69 38.59 -3.44
C MET A 570 14.04 37.19 -3.37
N THR A 571 13.93 36.50 -4.51
CA THR A 571 13.46 35.11 -4.55
C THR A 571 14.60 34.19 -4.12
N LYS A 572 14.42 33.51 -2.98
CA LYS A 572 15.38 32.54 -2.43
C LYS A 572 14.84 31.13 -2.61
N LEU A 573 15.53 30.30 -3.37
CA LEU A 573 15.21 28.90 -3.61
C LEU A 573 16.15 28.00 -2.84
N TRP A 574 15.67 26.87 -2.35
CA TRP A 574 16.50 25.84 -1.74
C TRP A 574 16.56 24.63 -2.66
N LYS A 575 17.77 24.13 -2.90
CA LYS A 575 18.01 22.90 -3.65
C LYS A 575 18.84 21.94 -2.80
N GLN A 576 18.58 20.66 -2.99
CA GLN A 576 19.21 19.57 -2.28
C GLN A 576 20.00 18.72 -3.28
N ILE A 577 21.23 18.37 -2.91
CA ILE A 577 22.14 17.53 -3.69
C ILE A 577 22.46 16.32 -2.82
N GLY A 578 22.14 15.11 -3.32
CA GLY A 578 22.19 13.87 -2.56
C GLY A 578 20.88 13.56 -1.81
N SER A 579 20.73 12.30 -1.41
CA SER A 579 19.56 11.77 -0.70
C SER A 579 19.98 10.95 0.51
N PHE A 580 19.13 10.90 1.53
CA PHE A 580 19.27 9.96 2.65
C PHE A 580 18.70 8.57 2.35
N GLU A 581 18.31 8.32 1.10
CA GLU A 581 17.80 7.03 0.62
C GLU A 581 18.83 6.32 -0.29
N GLU A 582 19.92 7.00 -0.65
CA GLU A 582 21.00 6.48 -1.49
C GLU A 582 22.19 6.01 -0.65
N SER A 583 23.06 5.17 -1.23
CA SER A 583 24.21 4.51 -0.58
C SER A 583 25.18 5.43 0.17
N SER A 584 25.14 6.73 -0.08
CA SER A 584 26.06 7.70 0.49
C SER A 584 25.52 8.49 1.69
N LEU A 585 24.21 8.46 1.95
CA LEU A 585 23.49 9.08 3.07
C LEU A 585 23.82 10.54 3.39
N VAL A 586 24.54 11.27 2.53
CA VAL A 586 25.02 12.64 2.77
C VAL A 586 24.26 13.60 1.88
N VAL A 587 23.87 14.74 2.44
CA VAL A 587 23.04 15.72 1.76
C VAL A 587 23.66 17.12 1.84
N VAL A 588 23.83 17.77 0.70
CA VAL A 588 24.23 19.19 0.62
C VAL A 588 23.02 20.03 0.22
N GLN A 589 22.67 21.01 1.06
CA GLN A 589 21.59 21.96 0.79
C GLN A 589 22.18 23.33 0.43
N CYS A 590 21.81 23.83 -0.75
CA CYS A 590 22.22 25.14 -1.24
C CYS A 590 21.02 26.08 -1.40
N GLN A 591 21.17 27.30 -0.90
CA GLN A 591 20.26 28.39 -1.20
C GLN A 591 20.73 29.10 -2.46
N LEU A 592 19.82 29.30 -3.41
CA LEU A 592 20.05 30.02 -4.65
C LEU A 592 19.19 31.27 -4.65
N ILE A 593 19.80 32.43 -4.83
CA ILE A 593 19.14 33.73 -4.73
C ILE A 593 19.14 34.37 -6.12
N ALA A 594 17.95 34.69 -6.62
CA ALA A 594 17.79 35.35 -7.91
C ALA A 594 18.13 36.84 -7.79
N GLU A 595 19.01 37.34 -8.67
CA GLU A 595 19.37 38.75 -8.72
C GLU A 595 18.67 39.44 -9.91
N MET A 596 17.92 40.51 -9.62
CA MET A 596 17.29 41.38 -10.61
C MET A 596 17.97 42.75 -10.48
N SER A 597 18.90 43.11 -11.37
CA SER A 597 19.52 44.43 -11.28
C SER A 597 18.57 45.52 -11.78
N GLU A 598 18.19 46.44 -10.91
CA GLU A 598 17.57 47.71 -11.30
C GLU A 598 18.67 48.76 -11.51
N GLY A 599 18.93 49.15 -12.77
CA GLY A 599 19.44 50.49 -13.10
C GLY A 599 20.81 50.62 -13.76
N ASN A 600 20.76 51.23 -14.97
CA ASN A 600 21.76 52.10 -15.62
C ASN A 600 23.24 51.70 -15.58
N ASN A 601 23.69 50.96 -16.60
CA ASN A 601 25.02 51.18 -17.16
C ASN A 601 25.05 50.99 -18.67
N VAL A 602 25.68 51.95 -19.34
CA VAL A 602 25.87 52.05 -20.79
C VAL A 602 27.13 51.26 -21.14
N ASP A 603 27.05 49.94 -21.09
CA ASP A 603 27.80 49.01 -21.96
C ASP A 603 27.31 47.59 -21.66
N GLY A 604 26.98 46.85 -22.73
CA GLY A 604 26.13 45.66 -22.67
C GLY A 604 26.78 44.43 -22.01
N MET A 605 26.06 43.84 -21.05
CA MET A 605 25.59 42.44 -21.01
C MET A 605 25.03 42.21 -19.58
N VAL A 606 23.71 42.13 -19.44
CA VAL A 606 23.06 41.93 -18.13
C VAL A 606 23.16 40.44 -17.79
N SER A 607 23.97 40.08 -16.80
CA SER A 607 24.04 38.70 -16.30
C SER A 607 22.81 38.40 -15.45
N ARG A 608 21.80 37.74 -16.04
CA ARG A 608 20.64 37.20 -15.31
C ARG A 608 20.96 35.79 -14.82
N GLY A 609 20.87 35.56 -13.52
CA GLY A 609 21.04 34.22 -12.94
C GLY A 609 20.97 34.20 -11.42
N TYR A 610 21.39 33.09 -10.84
CA TYR A 610 21.35 32.83 -9.41
C TYR A 610 22.74 32.93 -8.79
N HIS A 611 22.82 33.48 -7.58
CA HIS A 611 24.01 33.41 -6.74
C HIS A 611 23.78 32.48 -5.55
N LEU A 612 24.87 31.95 -5.00
CA LEU A 612 24.84 31.08 -3.84
C LEU A 612 24.55 31.91 -2.57
N GLY A 613 23.67 31.40 -1.72
CA GLY A 613 23.29 31.99 -0.43
C GLY A 613 23.76 31.12 0.74
N ALA A 614 22.89 30.86 1.70
CA ALA A 614 23.22 29.96 2.80
C ALA A 614 23.40 28.49 2.33
N LEU A 615 24.39 27.82 2.91
CA LEU A 615 24.79 26.45 2.55
C LEU A 615 24.90 25.58 3.80
N TYR A 616 24.41 24.35 3.69
CA TYR A 616 24.44 23.37 4.77
C TYR A 616 24.82 21.99 4.26
N LEU A 617 25.58 21.27 5.07
CA LEU A 617 25.90 19.86 4.88
C LEU A 617 25.21 19.06 5.98
N ALA A 618 24.55 17.97 5.61
CA ALA A 618 23.96 17.02 6.54
C ALA A 618 24.63 15.64 6.35
N VAL A 619 25.15 15.10 7.44
CA VAL A 619 25.86 13.82 7.50
C VAL A 619 25.13 12.96 8.53
N PRO A 620 24.87 11.67 8.26
CA PRO A 620 24.16 10.80 9.19
C PRO A 620 24.94 10.70 10.50
N TYR A 621 24.20 10.53 11.60
CA TYR A 621 24.77 10.44 12.95
C TYR A 621 25.37 9.07 13.20
#